data_AF-A0A349MRP8-F1
#
_entry.id   AF-A0A349MRP8-F1
#
_cell.length_a   1.000
_cell.length_b   1.000
_cell.length_c   1.000
_cell.angle_alpha   90.00
_cell.angle_beta   90.00
_cell.angle_gamma   90.00
#
_symmetry.space_group_name_H-M   'P 1'
#
loop_
_entity.id
_entity.type
_entity.pdbx_description
1 polymer ?
#
loop_
_entity_poly.entity_id
_entity_poly.type
_entity_poly.pdbx_seq_one_letter_code
_entity_poly.pdbx_strand_id
1 'polypeptide(L)'
;MANILSQIGGAVNVKLAEKLNLAGGTITGELVVPAPTAETQVAQKAQISALEAQIGSYGNFVATIADVTVSVSDTAANIFAIANPANGTVAVATDTNAIYVADGGTFSISDIDNVNAAVITALAEYNASGDTEANIRLRTGDATGTIMFGTDTYDLYIFDGTDWQTYNNDA
;
A
#
# COMPACT_ATOMS: atom_id res chain seq x y z
N MET A 1 -49.03 31.75 63.12
CA MET A 1 -48.16 30.57 62.88
C MET A 1 -48.09 30.37 61.37
N ALA A 2 -46.91 30.51 60.75
CA ALA A 2 -46.80 30.36 59.29
C ALA A 2 -47.09 28.92 58.89
N ASN A 3 -47.83 28.70 57.79
CA ASN A 3 -48.09 27.34 57.31
C ASN A 3 -46.78 26.74 56.74
N ILE A 4 -46.71 25.41 56.76
CA ILE A 4 -45.48 24.69 56.40
C ILE A 4 -45.05 24.93 54.94
N LEU A 5 -46.00 25.16 54.03
CA LEU A 5 -45.73 25.50 52.64
C LEU A 5 -45.05 26.87 52.49
N SER A 6 -45.49 27.88 53.26
CA SER A 6 -44.88 29.20 53.28
C SER A 6 -43.46 29.17 53.85
N GLN A 7 -43.22 28.30 54.82
CA GLN A 7 -41.88 28.11 55.39
C GLN A 7 -40.95 27.41 54.39
N ILE A 8 -41.43 26.38 53.68
CA ILE A 8 -40.67 25.69 52.64
C ILE A 8 -40.35 26.64 51.48
N GLY A 9 -41.34 27.41 51.00
CA GLY A 9 -41.14 28.36 49.90
C GLY A 9 -40.10 29.44 50.20
N GLY A 10 -40.13 30.00 51.42
CA GLY A 10 -39.11 30.94 51.88
C GLY A 10 -37.71 30.32 51.93
N ALA A 11 -37.59 29.10 52.47
CA ALA A 11 -36.32 28.39 52.57
C ALA A 11 -35.72 28.05 51.18
N VAL A 12 -36.53 27.60 50.23
CA VAL A 12 -36.09 27.29 48.86
C VAL A 12 -35.61 28.55 48.15
N ASN A 13 -36.32 29.67 48.27
CA ASN A 13 -35.92 30.93 47.63
C ASN A 13 -34.60 31.46 48.17
N VAL A 14 -34.36 31.36 49.48
CA VAL A 14 -33.06 31.70 50.08
C VAL A 14 -31.96 30.81 49.51
N LYS A 15 -32.19 29.49 49.41
CA LYS A 15 -31.21 28.55 48.84
C LYS A 15 -30.93 28.73 47.35
N LEU A 16 -31.92 29.18 46.60
CA LEU A 16 -31.74 29.46 45.18
C LEU A 16 -30.98 30.78 44.96
N ALA A 17 -31.24 31.79 45.81
CA ALA A 17 -30.50 33.05 45.79
C ALA A 17 -29.01 32.89 46.19
N GLU A 18 -28.65 31.82 46.91
CA GLU A 18 -27.26 31.44 47.19
C GLU A 18 -26.52 30.86 45.98
N LYS A 19 -27.19 30.55 44.86
CA LYS A 19 -26.57 29.98 43.64
C LYS A 19 -26.32 31.07 42.59
N LEU A 20 -25.25 30.90 41.80
CA LEU A 20 -24.96 31.78 40.68
C LEU A 20 -26.00 31.56 39.55
N ASN A 21 -26.67 32.63 39.12
CA ASN A 21 -27.63 32.58 38.03
C ASN A 21 -26.91 32.44 36.67
N LEU A 22 -27.42 31.56 35.80
CA LEU A 22 -26.89 31.36 34.45
C LEU A 22 -27.04 32.60 33.55
N ALA A 23 -28.01 33.48 33.84
CA ALA A 23 -28.17 34.77 33.15
C ALA A 23 -27.15 35.83 33.61
N GLY A 24 -26.33 35.52 34.61
CA GLY A 24 -25.31 36.40 35.17
C GLY A 24 -25.55 36.72 36.65
N GLY A 25 -24.46 36.95 37.37
CA GLY A 25 -24.44 37.34 38.77
C GLY A 25 -23.03 37.73 39.21
N THR A 26 -22.92 38.36 40.38
CA THR A 26 -21.63 38.77 40.94
C THR A 26 -21.14 37.73 41.94
N ILE A 27 -19.99 37.11 41.69
CA ILE A 27 -19.33 36.23 42.65
C ILE A 27 -18.60 37.11 43.66
N THR A 28 -18.93 37.01 44.94
CA THR A 28 -18.33 37.80 46.03
C THR A 28 -17.13 37.12 46.69
N GLY A 29 -16.51 36.15 46.00
CA GLY A 29 -15.38 35.34 46.46
C GLY A 29 -14.56 34.79 45.29
N GLU A 30 -13.46 34.11 45.59
CA GLU A 30 -12.57 33.54 44.57
C GLU A 30 -13.24 32.38 43.83
N LEU A 31 -13.25 32.44 42.49
CA LEU A 31 -13.64 31.30 41.66
C LEU A 31 -12.46 30.33 41.56
N VAL A 32 -12.51 29.26 42.34
CA VAL A 32 -11.52 28.18 42.28
C VAL A 32 -11.91 27.21 41.17
N VAL A 33 -11.13 27.20 40.09
CA VAL A 33 -11.22 26.15 39.05
C VAL A 33 -10.16 25.09 39.38
N PRO A 34 -10.54 23.89 39.85
CA PRO A 34 -9.57 22.87 40.23
C PRO A 34 -8.79 22.37 39.00
N ALA A 35 -7.50 22.10 39.21
CA ALA A 35 -6.68 21.44 38.19
C ALA A 35 -7.24 20.03 37.88
N PRO A 36 -7.11 19.55 36.63
CA PRO A 36 -7.51 18.19 36.28
C PRO A 36 -6.85 17.17 37.23
N THR A 37 -7.67 16.27 37.80
CA THR A 37 -7.22 15.19 38.69
C THR A 37 -6.90 13.93 37.89
N ALA A 38 -6.18 13.00 38.52
CA ALA A 38 -5.94 11.67 37.95
C ALA A 38 -7.24 10.94 37.57
N GLU A 39 -8.31 11.09 38.36
CA GLU A 39 -9.62 10.50 38.05
C GLU A 39 -10.27 11.12 36.79
N THR A 40 -10.19 12.45 36.63
CA THR A 40 -10.68 13.10 35.39
C THR A 40 -9.84 12.75 34.16
N GLN A 41 -8.54 12.53 34.34
CA GLN A 41 -7.68 11.99 33.27
C GLN A 41 -8.01 10.52 32.95
N VAL A 42 -8.38 9.71 33.94
CA VAL A 42 -8.77 8.30 33.74
C VAL A 42 -10.05 8.21 32.91
N ALA A 43 -11.04 9.08 33.14
CA ALA A 43 -12.26 9.13 32.32
C ALA A 43 -11.95 9.44 30.84
N GLN A 44 -11.04 10.39 30.58
CA GLN A 44 -10.59 10.71 29.21
C GLN A 44 -9.79 9.57 28.59
N LYS A 45 -8.90 8.92 29.36
CA LYS A 45 -8.15 7.74 28.90
C LYS A 45 -9.06 6.58 28.53
N ALA A 46 -10.12 6.33 29.31
CA ALA A 46 -11.10 5.29 29.01
C ALA A 46 -11.85 5.58 27.69
N GLN A 47 -12.20 6.85 27.43
CA GLN A 47 -12.79 7.26 26.16
C GLN A 47 -11.82 7.07 24.98
N ILE A 48 -10.54 7.41 25.15
CA ILE A 48 -9.49 7.21 24.14
C ILE A 48 -9.33 5.72 23.85
N SER A 49 -9.20 4.87 24.88
CA SER A 49 -9.07 3.43 24.68
C SER A 49 -10.32 2.80 24.04
N ALA A 50 -11.52 3.31 24.32
CA ALA A 50 -12.74 2.87 23.64
C ALA A 50 -12.75 3.28 22.15
N LEU A 51 -12.27 4.49 21.83
CA LEU A 51 -12.11 4.95 20.44
C LEU A 51 -11.05 4.12 19.70
N GLU A 52 -9.91 3.84 20.32
CA GLU A 52 -8.84 2.99 19.76
C GLU A 52 -9.35 1.56 19.51
N ALA A 53 -10.15 1.00 20.43
CA ALA A 53 -10.78 -0.31 20.25
C ALA A 53 -11.84 -0.31 19.13
N GLN A 54 -12.62 0.78 18.98
CA GLN A 54 -13.60 0.93 17.91
C GLN A 54 -12.98 1.15 16.52
N ILE A 55 -11.85 1.84 16.44
CA ILE A 55 -11.08 2.03 15.20
C ILE A 55 -10.46 0.71 14.73
N GLY A 56 -10.22 -0.23 15.64
CA GLY A 56 -9.61 -1.53 15.35
C GLY A 56 -8.11 -1.43 15.03
N SER A 57 -7.44 -2.58 14.92
CA SER A 57 -6.03 -2.62 14.52
C SER A 57 -5.88 -2.01 13.13
N TYR A 58 -5.04 -0.99 12.97
CA TYR A 58 -4.70 -0.42 11.65
C TYR A 58 -4.21 -1.47 10.65
N GLY A 59 -3.79 -2.66 11.12
CA GLY A 59 -3.44 -3.80 10.26
C GLY A 59 -4.63 -4.46 9.54
N ASN A 60 -5.87 -4.21 9.97
CA ASN A 60 -7.06 -4.79 9.32
C ASN A 60 -7.56 -3.98 8.11
N PHE A 61 -6.94 -2.85 7.78
CA PHE A 61 -7.20 -2.14 6.52
C PHE A 61 -6.50 -2.80 5.32
N VAL A 62 -5.72 -3.86 5.53
CA VAL A 62 -5.00 -4.56 4.47
C VAL A 62 -5.44 -6.02 4.40
N ALA A 63 -6.64 -6.22 3.84
CA ALA A 63 -7.08 -7.53 3.34
C ALA A 63 -7.98 -7.42 2.09
N THR A 64 -8.12 -6.22 1.52
CA THR A 64 -8.90 -5.96 0.30
C THR A 64 -8.19 -4.91 -0.55
N ILE A 65 -7.66 -5.27 -1.73
CA ILE A 65 -6.92 -4.42 -2.70
C ILE A 65 -5.65 -3.72 -2.15
N ALA A 66 -5.52 -3.51 -0.84
CA ALA A 66 -4.45 -2.80 -0.17
C ALA A 66 -3.15 -3.63 0.07
N ASP A 67 -3.13 -4.93 -0.26
CA ASP A 67 -1.86 -5.68 -0.34
C ASP A 67 -1.00 -5.22 -1.54
N VAL A 68 -1.62 -4.55 -2.51
CA VAL A 68 -0.92 -3.81 -3.57
C VAL A 68 -0.96 -2.34 -3.20
N THR A 69 0.11 -1.83 -2.60
CA THR A 69 0.25 -0.37 -2.39
C THR A 69 0.42 0.30 -3.75
N VAL A 70 -0.66 0.82 -4.31
CA VAL A 70 -0.60 1.73 -5.46
C VAL A 70 0.07 3.00 -5.00
N SER A 71 1.22 3.30 -5.60
CA SER A 71 2.07 4.43 -5.22
C SER A 71 1.57 5.75 -5.80
N VAL A 72 0.76 5.72 -6.86
CA VAL A 72 0.19 6.90 -7.52
C VAL A 72 -1.26 6.62 -7.96
N SER A 73 -2.20 7.50 -7.63
CA SER A 73 -3.57 7.47 -8.11
C SER A 73 -3.96 8.83 -8.65
N ASP A 74 -4.16 8.94 -9.97
CA ASP A 74 -4.44 10.20 -10.66
C ASP A 74 -5.11 9.90 -12.03
N THR A 75 -5.34 10.90 -12.87
CA THR A 75 -5.70 10.72 -14.28
C THR A 75 -4.52 10.15 -15.08
N ALA A 76 -4.80 9.43 -16.18
CA ALA A 76 -3.75 8.86 -17.02
C ALA A 76 -2.74 9.93 -17.49
N ALA A 77 -3.23 11.11 -17.92
CA ALA A 77 -2.37 12.20 -18.38
C ALA A 77 -1.41 12.70 -17.29
N ASN A 78 -1.88 12.84 -16.06
CA ASN A 78 -1.03 13.28 -14.94
C ASN A 78 0.00 12.21 -14.54
N ILE A 79 -0.37 10.92 -14.61
CA ILE A 79 0.58 9.81 -14.38
C ILE A 79 1.73 9.87 -15.39
N PHE A 80 1.43 10.02 -16.68
CA PHE A 80 2.45 10.13 -17.73
C PHE A 80 3.25 11.45 -17.69
N ALA A 81 2.76 12.47 -16.99
CA ALA A 81 3.49 13.72 -16.79
C ALA A 81 4.55 13.62 -15.67
N ILE A 82 4.54 12.55 -14.85
CA ILE A 82 5.56 12.30 -13.84
C ILE A 82 6.87 11.97 -14.55
N ALA A 83 7.86 12.85 -14.43
CA ALA A 83 9.19 12.63 -14.97
C ALA A 83 9.98 11.66 -14.08
N ASN A 84 10.62 10.66 -14.69
CA ASN A 84 11.50 9.70 -14.03
C ASN A 84 10.90 9.01 -12.78
N PRO A 85 9.71 8.36 -12.88
CA PRO A 85 9.19 7.55 -11.78
C PRO A 85 10.19 6.47 -11.37
N ALA A 86 10.20 6.14 -10.07
CA ALA A 86 11.03 5.05 -9.56
C ALA A 86 10.59 3.70 -10.16
N ASN A 87 11.54 2.85 -10.54
CA ASN A 87 11.23 1.52 -11.06
C ASN A 87 10.38 0.72 -10.05
N GLY A 88 9.36 0.02 -10.55
CA GLY A 88 8.40 -0.73 -9.73
C GLY A 88 7.26 0.12 -9.15
N THR A 89 7.23 1.44 -9.40
CA THR A 89 6.08 2.27 -9.02
C THR A 89 4.82 1.76 -9.73
N VAL A 90 3.78 1.41 -8.97
CA VAL A 90 2.48 1.03 -9.50
C VAL A 90 1.55 2.24 -9.43
N ALA A 91 0.93 2.59 -10.56
CA ALA A 91 -0.02 3.68 -10.67
C ALA A 91 -1.39 3.20 -11.17
N VAL A 92 -2.47 3.82 -10.70
CA VAL A 92 -3.83 3.56 -11.18
C VAL A 92 -4.41 4.83 -11.77
N ALA A 93 -4.85 4.74 -13.03
CA ALA A 93 -5.61 5.79 -13.67
C ALA A 93 -7.07 5.77 -13.22
N THR A 94 -7.50 6.86 -12.62
CA THR A 94 -8.88 7.07 -12.13
C THR A 94 -9.90 7.26 -13.25
N ASP A 95 -9.46 7.66 -14.44
CA ASP A 95 -10.27 7.98 -15.61
C ASP A 95 -10.37 6.84 -16.63
N THR A 96 -9.30 6.05 -16.80
CA THR A 96 -9.28 4.91 -17.73
C THR A 96 -9.38 3.55 -17.04
N ASN A 97 -9.34 3.52 -15.71
CA ASN A 97 -9.26 2.31 -14.89
C ASN A 97 -8.04 1.43 -15.22
N ALA A 98 -7.03 1.97 -15.90
CA ALA A 98 -5.81 1.25 -16.24
C ALA A 98 -4.84 1.21 -15.06
N ILE A 99 -4.07 0.13 -14.98
CA ILE A 99 -2.92 0.00 -14.08
C ILE A 99 -1.66 0.23 -14.91
N TYR A 100 -0.77 1.09 -14.44
CA TYR A 100 0.54 1.32 -15.03
C TYR A 100 1.65 0.88 -14.07
N VAL A 101 2.77 0.43 -14.63
CA VAL A 101 3.99 0.12 -13.86
C VAL A 101 5.14 0.92 -14.45
N ALA A 102 5.93 1.53 -13.57
CA ALA A 102 7.13 2.24 -13.98
C ALA A 102 8.31 1.28 -14.14
N ASP A 103 8.96 1.33 -15.29
CA ASP A 103 10.26 0.70 -15.52
C ASP A 103 11.12 1.60 -16.43
N GLY A 104 12.43 1.60 -16.21
CA GLY A 104 13.38 2.44 -16.94
C GLY A 104 13.08 3.94 -16.89
N GLY A 105 12.39 4.43 -15.85
CA GLY A 105 12.00 5.84 -15.74
C GLY A 105 10.78 6.25 -16.58
N THR A 106 9.94 5.30 -17.00
CA THR A 106 8.71 5.56 -17.75
C THR A 106 7.58 4.64 -17.28
N PHE A 107 6.33 5.13 -17.30
CA PHE A 107 5.16 4.29 -17.07
C PHE A 107 4.76 3.55 -18.36
N SER A 108 4.36 2.29 -18.23
CA SER A 108 3.72 1.50 -19.29
C SER A 108 2.46 0.81 -18.74
N ILE A 109 1.51 0.49 -19.60
CA ILE A 109 0.26 -0.17 -19.19
C ILE A 109 0.54 -1.62 -18.82
N SER A 110 0.04 -2.03 -17.66
CA SER A 110 0.14 -3.40 -17.16
C SER A 110 -1.09 -4.18 -17.61
N ASP A 111 -1.02 -4.69 -18.84
CA ASP A 111 -2.02 -5.61 -19.40
C ASP A 111 -1.37 -6.93 -19.81
N ILE A 112 -2.22 -7.94 -20.06
CA ILE A 112 -1.79 -9.29 -20.41
C ILE A 112 -0.95 -9.29 -21.69
N ASP A 113 -1.28 -8.42 -22.65
CA ASP A 113 -0.57 -8.35 -23.93
C ASP A 113 0.87 -7.84 -23.74
N ASN A 114 1.08 -6.78 -22.94
CA ASN A 114 2.41 -6.28 -22.61
C ASN A 114 3.21 -7.23 -21.72
N VAL A 115 2.57 -7.88 -20.74
CA VAL A 115 3.23 -8.92 -19.92
C VAL A 115 3.67 -10.07 -20.81
N ASN A 116 2.81 -10.55 -21.70
CA ASN A 116 3.15 -11.62 -22.64
C ASN A 116 4.29 -11.20 -23.57
N ALA A 117 4.27 -9.98 -24.11
CA ALA A 117 5.33 -9.49 -24.97
C ALA A 117 6.69 -9.40 -24.23
N ALA A 118 6.70 -8.94 -22.97
CA ALA A 118 7.91 -8.91 -22.15
C ALA A 118 8.44 -10.31 -21.84
N VAL A 119 7.54 -11.24 -21.48
CA VAL A 119 7.89 -12.65 -21.23
C VAL A 119 8.43 -13.32 -22.49
N ILE A 120 7.76 -13.14 -23.65
CA ILE A 120 8.21 -13.67 -24.94
C ILE A 120 9.57 -13.09 -25.31
N THR A 121 9.81 -11.80 -25.08
CA THR A 121 11.11 -11.17 -25.34
C THR A 121 12.21 -11.77 -24.47
N ALA A 122 11.95 -11.96 -23.17
CA ALA A 122 12.89 -12.60 -22.25
C ALA A 122 13.14 -14.09 -22.60
N LEU A 123 12.11 -14.81 -23.02
CA LEU A 123 12.24 -16.19 -23.49
C LEU A 123 12.94 -16.30 -24.85
N ALA A 124 12.79 -15.30 -25.72
CA ALA A 124 13.49 -15.21 -26.99
C ALA A 124 15.02 -15.01 -26.79
N GLU A 125 15.43 -14.45 -25.64
CA GLU A 125 16.84 -14.40 -25.24
C GLU A 125 17.34 -15.78 -24.75
N TYR A 126 16.45 -16.62 -24.21
CA TYR A 126 16.70 -18.02 -23.84
C TYR A 126 16.53 -19.00 -25.02
N ASN A 127 16.28 -18.50 -26.23
CA ASN A 127 15.84 -19.29 -27.37
C ASN A 127 16.97 -20.23 -27.85
N ALA A 128 16.89 -21.50 -27.44
CA ALA A 128 17.66 -22.55 -28.04
C ALA A 128 17.31 -22.59 -29.54
N SER A 129 18.17 -22.00 -30.37
CA SER A 129 17.94 -21.92 -31.81
C SER A 129 18.28 -23.27 -32.43
N GLY A 130 17.50 -23.69 -33.43
CA GLY A 130 17.68 -24.99 -34.10
C GLY A 130 18.58 -24.88 -35.33
N ASP A 131 19.55 -25.78 -35.46
CA ASP A 131 20.35 -25.96 -36.69
C ASP A 131 20.82 -27.42 -36.78
N THR A 132 21.53 -27.82 -37.82
CA THR A 132 22.18 -29.14 -37.92
C THR A 132 23.40 -29.22 -37.00
N GLU A 133 23.71 -30.39 -36.44
CA GLU A 133 24.87 -30.59 -35.56
C GLU A 133 26.17 -30.05 -36.17
N ALA A 134 26.37 -30.31 -37.46
CA ALA A 134 27.56 -29.87 -38.17
C ALA A 134 27.67 -28.34 -38.21
N ASN A 135 26.57 -27.63 -38.50
CA ASN A 135 26.56 -26.18 -38.49
C ASN A 135 26.75 -25.61 -37.08
N ILE A 136 26.12 -26.21 -36.06
CA ILE A 136 26.26 -25.79 -34.66
C ILE A 136 27.74 -25.86 -34.27
N ARG A 137 28.40 -27.01 -34.44
CA ARG A 137 29.81 -27.20 -34.06
C ARG A 137 30.79 -26.32 -34.85
N LEU A 138 30.41 -25.82 -36.02
CA LEU A 138 31.22 -24.90 -36.81
C LEU A 138 31.10 -23.44 -36.36
N ARG A 139 30.05 -23.07 -35.60
CA ARG A 139 29.90 -21.71 -35.09
C ARG A 139 30.97 -21.41 -34.05
N THR A 140 31.52 -20.20 -34.14
CA THR A 140 32.51 -19.68 -33.19
C THR A 140 32.12 -18.28 -32.76
N GLY A 141 32.43 -17.91 -31.51
CA GLY A 141 32.17 -16.56 -30.98
C GLY A 141 30.76 -16.33 -30.42
N ASP A 142 30.00 -17.40 -30.18
CA ASP A 142 28.75 -17.33 -29.41
C ASP A 142 29.01 -16.94 -27.94
N ALA A 143 27.98 -16.50 -27.22
CA ALA A 143 28.13 -16.15 -25.81
C ALA A 143 28.15 -17.42 -24.94
N THR A 144 28.93 -17.42 -23.85
CA THR A 144 28.89 -18.53 -22.88
C THR A 144 27.46 -18.73 -22.38
N GLY A 145 26.97 -19.97 -22.44
CA GLY A 145 25.61 -20.34 -22.07
C GLY A 145 24.60 -20.31 -23.22
N THR A 146 24.99 -19.95 -24.45
CA THR A 146 24.12 -20.12 -25.62
C THR A 146 23.75 -21.60 -25.77
N ILE A 147 22.45 -21.87 -25.92
CA ILE A 147 21.91 -23.21 -26.13
C ILE A 147 21.48 -23.31 -27.60
N MET A 148 21.73 -24.45 -28.24
CA MET A 148 21.25 -24.78 -29.59
C MET A 148 20.66 -26.17 -29.60
N PHE A 149 19.66 -26.39 -30.45
CA PHE A 149 19.05 -27.71 -30.66
C PHE A 149 19.50 -28.30 -32.00
N GLY A 150 20.11 -29.48 -31.97
CA GLY A 150 20.47 -30.24 -33.16
C GLY A 150 19.22 -30.81 -33.83
N THR A 151 18.78 -30.22 -34.92
CA THR A 151 17.56 -30.61 -35.64
C THR A 151 17.65 -31.98 -36.32
N ASP A 152 18.87 -32.49 -36.53
CA ASP A 152 19.19 -33.78 -37.14
C ASP A 152 19.59 -34.85 -36.11
N THR A 153 20.27 -34.48 -35.02
CA THR A 153 20.69 -35.39 -33.94
C THR A 153 19.71 -35.45 -32.77
N TYR A 154 18.82 -34.46 -32.64
CA TYR A 154 17.93 -34.24 -31.50
C TYR A 154 18.65 -33.97 -30.17
N ASP A 155 19.95 -33.68 -30.21
CA ASP A 155 20.76 -33.32 -29.05
C ASP A 155 20.65 -31.84 -28.70
N LEU A 156 20.90 -31.50 -27.43
CA LEU A 156 21.11 -30.12 -26.99
C LEU A 156 22.60 -29.80 -26.97
N TYR A 157 22.97 -28.63 -27.48
CA TYR A 157 24.35 -28.14 -27.46
C TYR A 157 24.42 -26.86 -26.63
N ILE A 158 25.46 -26.72 -25.80
CA ILE A 158 25.68 -25.55 -24.96
C ILE A 158 27.08 -25.01 -25.23
N PHE A 159 27.21 -23.73 -25.57
CA PHE A 159 28.51 -23.09 -25.77
C PHE A 159 29.13 -22.72 -24.41
N ASP A 160 30.31 -23.26 -24.10
CA ASP A 160 30.96 -23.03 -22.80
C ASP A 160 31.83 -21.76 -22.76
N GLY A 161 31.91 -21.02 -23.88
CA GLY A 161 32.80 -19.88 -24.08
C GLY A 161 34.01 -20.19 -24.96
N THR A 162 34.30 -21.46 -25.21
CA THR A 162 35.38 -21.93 -26.08
C THR A 162 34.84 -22.86 -27.16
N ASP A 163 34.07 -23.89 -26.78
CA ASP A 163 33.56 -24.92 -27.68
C ASP A 163 32.09 -25.29 -27.37
N TRP A 164 31.45 -26.03 -28.29
CA TRP A 164 30.11 -26.59 -28.10
C TRP A 164 30.15 -27.92 -27.36
N GLN A 165 29.48 -27.98 -26.21
CA GLN A 165 29.30 -29.18 -25.42
C GLN A 165 27.96 -29.83 -25.74
N THR A 166 27.94 -31.15 -25.94
CA THR A 166 26.72 -31.92 -26.19
C THR A 166 26.13 -32.41 -24.87
N TYR A 167 24.89 -32.02 -24.58
CA TYR A 167 24.11 -32.54 -23.47
C TYR A 167 23.22 -33.67 -24.00
N ASN A 168 23.69 -34.90 -23.80
CA ASN A 168 22.95 -36.09 -24.18
C ASN A 168 22.06 -36.55 -23.00
N ASN A 169 20.75 -36.65 -23.23
CA ASN A 169 19.78 -37.09 -22.22
C ASN A 169 19.41 -38.58 -22.35
N ASP A 170 20.13 -39.34 -23.19
CA ASP A 170 19.97 -40.79 -23.30
C ASP A 170 20.70 -41.49 -22.15
N ALA A 171 20.01 -41.63 -21.01
CA ALA A 171 20.33 -42.57 -19.94
C ALA A 171 19.37 -43.76 -19.94
#